data_AF-A0A8S9JMC4-F1
#
_entry.id   AF-A0A8S9JMC4-F1
#
_cell.length_a   1.000
_cell.length_b   1.000
_cell.length_c   1.000
_cell.angle_alpha   90.00
_cell.angle_beta   90.00
_cell.angle_gamma   90.00
#
_symmetry.space_group_name_H-M   'P 1'
#
loop_
_entity.id
_entity.type
_entity.pdbx_description
1 polymer ?
#
loop_
_entity_poly.entity_id
_entity_poly.type
_entity_poly.pdbx_seq_one_letter_code
_entity_poly.pdbx_strand_id
1 'polypeptide(L)'
;MAAEVVEMSPPEATASLLSLASASQQPYVSELLSFTLDRLHKEPELLRVDAERIQRQMQEVAVGNYRAFITAADALLAIRQEVSSIDKHLESLIGEVPKLTSGCTEFIESAENILVKRKMNQALLANHSTLLDLLEIPQLMDTCVRNGNFDEALDLEAFVSKLATMHPK
;
A
#
# COMPACT_ATOMS: atom_id res chain seq x y z
N MET A 1 -60.49 59.49 33.20
CA MET A 1 -60.51 59.27 31.74
C MET A 1 -59.06 59.23 31.27
N ALA A 2 -58.52 58.02 31.12
CA ALA A 2 -57.19 57.74 30.57
C ALA A 2 -57.16 58.17 29.10
N ALA A 3 -56.20 58.98 28.63
CA ALA A 3 -54.80 58.63 28.32
C ALA A 3 -54.72 57.56 27.22
N GLU A 4 -54.78 58.03 25.97
CA GLU A 4 -54.49 57.26 24.76
C GLU A 4 -53.06 57.58 24.35
N VAL A 5 -52.13 56.74 24.78
CA VAL A 5 -50.75 56.71 24.30
C VAL A 5 -50.67 55.51 23.37
N VAL A 6 -50.74 55.76 22.07
CA VAL A 6 -50.57 54.73 21.04
C VAL A 6 -49.08 54.40 20.96
N GLU A 7 -48.74 53.26 21.54
CA GLU A 7 -47.44 52.61 21.47
C GLU A 7 -47.24 52.07 20.03
N MET A 8 -46.35 52.71 19.27
CA MET A 8 -45.92 52.23 17.95
C MET A 8 -44.89 51.11 18.13
N SER A 9 -45.34 49.87 17.98
CA SER A 9 -44.53 48.64 17.94
C SER A 9 -43.88 48.43 16.56
N PRO A 10 -42.55 48.17 16.46
CA PRO A 10 -41.91 47.70 15.22
C PRO A 10 -41.21 46.32 15.25
N PRO A 11 -41.58 45.29 16.04
CA PRO A 11 -40.81 44.04 16.10
C PRO A 11 -41.12 43.00 14.99
N GLU A 12 -42.23 43.09 14.26
CA GLU A 12 -42.62 42.04 13.28
C GLU A 12 -41.92 42.18 11.93
N ALA A 13 -41.70 43.40 11.44
CA ALA A 13 -41.04 43.64 10.16
C ALA A 13 -39.53 43.31 10.19
N THR A 14 -38.90 43.42 11.36
CA THR A 14 -37.47 43.14 11.57
C THR A 14 -37.18 41.64 11.59
N ALA A 15 -38.09 40.84 12.17
CA ALA A 15 -37.97 39.38 12.22
C ALA A 15 -38.05 38.72 10.84
N SER A 16 -38.90 39.25 9.94
CA SER A 16 -39.03 38.73 8.58
C SER A 16 -37.81 39.00 7.70
N LEU A 17 -37.12 40.13 7.90
CA LEU A 17 -35.89 40.48 7.16
C LEU A 17 -34.67 39.67 7.65
N LEU A 18 -34.59 39.41 8.96
CA LEU A 18 -33.59 38.51 9.52
C LEU A 18 -33.78 37.10 8.95
N SER A 19 -35.00 36.58 8.83
CA SER A 19 -35.22 35.24 8.26
C SER A 19 -34.79 35.07 6.78
N LEU A 20 -34.63 36.15 6.01
CA LEU A 20 -34.28 36.10 4.59
C LEU A 20 -32.76 36.06 4.31
N ALA A 21 -31.91 36.42 5.30
CA ALA A 21 -30.46 36.46 5.14
C ALA A 21 -29.80 35.13 5.54
N SER A 22 -28.68 34.75 4.91
CA SER A 22 -27.93 33.56 5.34
C SER A 22 -27.40 33.74 6.78
N ALA A 23 -27.16 32.66 7.52
CA ALA A 23 -26.71 32.71 8.93
C ALA A 23 -25.48 33.60 9.16
N SER A 24 -24.62 33.74 8.14
CA SER A 24 -23.42 34.60 8.16
C SER A 24 -23.71 36.11 7.99
N GLN A 25 -24.85 36.47 7.42
CA GLN A 25 -25.24 37.85 7.11
C GLN A 25 -26.20 38.46 8.14
N GLN A 26 -26.74 37.63 9.06
CA GLN A 26 -27.57 38.04 10.20
C GLN A 26 -27.00 39.21 11.03
N PRO A 27 -25.72 39.17 11.47
CA PRO A 27 -25.17 40.27 12.28
C PRO A 27 -25.12 41.58 11.51
N TYR A 28 -24.81 41.52 10.21
CA TYR A 28 -24.76 42.70 9.34
C TYR A 28 -26.16 43.31 9.10
N VAL A 29 -27.18 42.46 8.91
CA VAL A 29 -28.58 42.91 8.76
C VAL A 29 -29.11 43.52 10.06
N SER A 30 -28.78 42.94 11.22
CA SER A 30 -29.13 43.52 12.52
C SER A 30 -28.47 44.88 12.75
N GLU A 31 -27.25 45.07 12.27
CA GLU A 31 -26.52 46.34 12.35
C GLU A 31 -27.14 47.41 11.43
N LEU A 32 -27.53 47.04 10.21
CA LEU A 32 -28.25 47.92 9.27
C LEU A 32 -29.58 48.45 9.83
N LEU A 33 -30.34 47.59 10.52
CA LEU A 33 -31.61 47.95 11.14
C LEU A 33 -31.44 48.86 12.37
N SER A 34 -30.24 48.92 12.95
CA SER A 34 -29.90 49.81 14.05
C SER A 34 -29.47 51.22 13.60
N PHE A 35 -29.28 51.43 12.30
CA PHE A 35 -28.84 52.72 11.75
C PHE A 35 -30.00 53.68 11.46
N THR A 36 -29.73 54.98 11.58
CA THR A 36 -30.67 56.04 11.19
C THR A 36 -30.82 56.12 9.66
N LEU A 37 -31.98 56.56 9.18
CA LEU A 37 -32.34 56.59 7.74
C LEU A 37 -31.29 57.33 6.87
N ASP A 38 -30.68 58.39 7.41
CA ASP A 38 -29.58 59.14 6.77
C ASP A 38 -28.30 58.30 6.56
N ARG A 39 -28.01 57.40 7.49
CA ARG A 39 -26.85 56.51 7.41
C ARG A 39 -27.13 55.36 6.46
N LEU A 40 -28.35 54.80 6.48
CA LEU A 40 -28.78 53.76 5.55
C LEU A 40 -28.78 54.27 4.08
N HIS A 41 -29.12 55.54 3.86
CA HIS A 41 -29.06 56.15 2.53
C HIS A 41 -27.61 56.33 2.02
N LYS A 42 -26.66 56.55 2.92
CA LYS A 42 -25.22 56.67 2.59
C LYS A 42 -24.48 55.34 2.56
N GLU A 43 -25.02 54.31 3.20
CA GLU A 43 -24.49 52.96 3.25
C GLU A 43 -24.18 52.35 1.87
N PRO A 44 -25.07 52.39 0.86
CA PRO A 44 -24.76 51.83 -0.46
C PRO A 44 -23.58 52.54 -1.14
N GLU A 45 -23.45 53.87 -0.97
CA GLU A 45 -22.30 54.63 -1.48
C GLU A 45 -21.02 54.29 -0.71
N LEU A 46 -21.10 54.13 0.61
CA LEU A 46 -19.98 53.67 1.45
C LEU A 46 -19.50 52.27 1.04
N LEU A 47 -20.42 51.31 0.86
CA LEU A 47 -20.08 49.97 0.37
C LEU A 47 -19.50 50.01 -1.03
N ARG A 48 -20.01 50.85 -1.92
CA ARG A 48 -19.46 51.01 -3.28
C ARG A 48 -18.02 51.51 -3.20
N VAL A 49 -17.74 52.52 -2.40
CA VAL A 49 -16.38 53.07 -2.22
C VAL A 49 -15.45 52.05 -1.57
N ASP A 50 -15.91 51.33 -0.54
CA ASP A 50 -15.10 50.29 0.11
C ASP A 50 -14.86 49.09 -0.82
N ALA A 51 -15.84 48.69 -1.62
CA ALA A 51 -15.68 47.66 -2.64
C ALA A 51 -14.65 48.08 -3.70
N GLU A 52 -14.72 49.31 -4.21
CA GLU A 52 -13.72 49.86 -5.14
C GLU A 52 -12.33 49.95 -4.51
N ARG A 53 -12.24 50.25 -3.20
CA ARG A 53 -10.98 50.26 -2.46
C ARG A 53 -10.39 48.86 -2.35
N ILE A 54 -11.19 47.89 -1.93
CA ILE A 54 -10.76 46.48 -1.80
C ILE A 54 -10.35 45.93 -3.17
N GLN A 55 -11.09 46.25 -4.23
CA GLN A 55 -10.75 45.83 -5.58
C GLN A 55 -9.40 46.41 -6.03
N ARG A 56 -9.14 47.69 -5.76
CA ARG A 56 -7.83 48.31 -6.02
C ARG A 56 -6.71 47.68 -5.21
N GLN A 57 -6.91 47.45 -3.92
CA GLN A 57 -5.93 46.76 -3.07
C GLN A 57 -5.66 45.34 -3.56
N MET A 58 -6.70 44.60 -3.95
CA MET A 58 -6.56 43.25 -4.50
C MET A 58 -5.79 43.27 -5.83
N GLN A 59 -6.07 44.23 -6.71
CA GLN A 59 -5.30 44.42 -7.95
C GLN A 59 -3.85 44.77 -7.67
N GLU A 60 -3.57 45.66 -6.72
CA GLU A 60 -2.22 46.05 -6.36
C GLU A 60 -1.43 44.87 -5.78
N VAL A 61 -2.05 44.06 -4.92
CA VAL A 61 -1.44 42.83 -4.39
C VAL A 61 -1.24 41.79 -5.50
N ALA A 62 -2.23 41.61 -6.38
CA ALA A 62 -2.15 40.69 -7.51
C ALA A 62 -1.05 41.10 -8.50
N VAL A 63 -0.92 42.39 -8.82
CA VAL A 63 0.10 42.93 -9.73
C VAL A 63 1.47 42.98 -9.05
N GLY A 64 1.54 43.25 -7.75
CA GLY A 64 2.79 43.22 -7.00
C GLY A 64 3.35 41.80 -6.85
N ASN A 65 2.46 40.80 -6.71
CA ASN A 65 2.84 39.42 -6.37
C ASN A 65 2.49 38.39 -7.46
N TYR A 66 2.15 38.80 -8.69
CA TYR A 66 1.76 37.85 -9.75
C TYR A 66 2.79 36.75 -9.98
N ARG A 67 4.09 37.07 -9.86
CA ARG A 67 5.18 36.09 -9.97
C ARG A 67 5.11 35.03 -8.88
N ALA A 68 4.80 35.40 -7.64
CA ALA A 68 4.66 34.44 -6.55
C ALA A 68 3.46 33.52 -6.78
N PHE A 69 2.34 34.05 -7.29
CA PHE A 69 1.18 33.25 -7.64
C PHE A 69 1.46 32.27 -8.79
N ILE A 70 2.16 32.70 -9.84
CA ILE A 70 2.56 31.83 -10.94
C ILE A 70 3.52 30.74 -10.43
N THR A 71 4.57 31.11 -9.71
CA THR A 71 5.51 30.13 -9.14
C THR A 71 4.82 29.15 -8.21
N ALA A 72 3.85 29.59 -7.40
CA ALA A 72 3.07 28.71 -6.53
C ALA A 72 2.17 27.76 -7.34
N ALA A 73 1.53 28.25 -8.41
CA ALA A 73 0.73 27.42 -9.31
C ALA A 73 1.58 26.38 -10.04
N ASP A 74 2.77 26.77 -10.53
CA ASP A 74 3.72 25.87 -11.17
C ASP A 74 4.23 24.80 -10.19
N ALA A 75 4.56 25.19 -8.96
CA ALA A 75 4.95 24.26 -7.91
C ALA A 75 3.82 23.28 -7.56
N LEU A 76 2.56 23.75 -7.49
CA LEU A 76 1.40 22.88 -7.28
C LEU A 76 1.19 21.89 -8.43
N LEU A 77 1.41 22.33 -9.67
CA LEU A 77 1.37 21.45 -10.85
C LEU A 77 2.47 20.39 -10.80
N ALA A 78 3.69 20.79 -10.49
CA ALA A 78 4.82 19.87 -10.33
C ALA A 78 4.53 18.82 -9.23
N ILE A 79 4.04 19.26 -8.06
CA ILE A 79 3.66 18.35 -6.98
C ILE A 79 2.58 17.36 -7.43
N ARG A 80 1.55 17.82 -8.15
CA ARG A 80 0.51 16.92 -8.68
C ARG A 80 1.07 15.88 -9.65
N GLN A 81 2.03 16.26 -10.49
CA GLN A 81 2.69 15.33 -11.41
C GLN A 81 3.54 14.31 -10.66
N GLU A 82 4.31 14.74 -9.66
CA GLU A 82 5.11 13.86 -8.81
C GLU A 82 4.23 12.88 -8.03
N VAL A 83 3.11 13.34 -7.45
CA VAL A 83 2.15 12.45 -6.77
C VAL A 83 1.57 11.43 -7.75
N SER A 84 1.20 11.85 -8.97
CA SER A 84 0.73 10.90 -9.99
C SER A 84 1.81 9.90 -10.43
N SER A 85 3.08 10.33 -10.46
CA SER A 85 4.22 9.46 -10.70
C SER A 85 4.36 8.43 -9.57
N ILE A 86 4.27 8.87 -8.31
CA ILE A 86 4.31 7.99 -7.13
C ILE A 86 3.19 6.95 -7.20
N ASP A 87 1.95 7.35 -7.50
CA ASP A 87 0.83 6.42 -7.64
C ASP A 87 1.13 5.32 -8.67
N LYS A 88 1.67 5.69 -9.83
CA LYS A 88 2.06 4.70 -10.88
C LYS A 88 3.17 3.76 -10.41
N HIS A 89 4.20 4.28 -9.74
CA HIS A 89 5.29 3.45 -9.21
C HIS A 89 4.78 2.50 -8.13
N LEU A 90 3.86 2.96 -7.28
CA LEU A 90 3.28 2.17 -6.21
C LEU A 90 2.36 1.08 -6.77
N GLU A 91 1.59 1.39 -7.81
CA GLU A 91 0.79 0.40 -8.53
C GLU A 91 1.65 -0.63 -9.27
N SER A 92 2.76 -0.21 -9.88
CA SER A 92 3.76 -1.14 -10.43
C SER A 92 4.38 -2.01 -9.35
N LEU A 93 4.73 -1.46 -8.19
CA LEU A 93 5.32 -2.22 -7.09
C LEU A 93 4.32 -3.26 -6.54
N ILE A 94 3.05 -2.88 -6.40
CA ILE A 94 1.98 -3.80 -6.01
C ILE A 94 1.85 -4.95 -7.04
N GLY A 95 2.05 -4.68 -8.33
CA GLY A 95 2.03 -5.71 -9.36
C GLY A 95 3.27 -6.62 -9.40
N GLU A 96 4.46 -6.07 -9.10
CA GLU A 96 5.74 -6.81 -9.19
C GLU A 96 6.08 -7.60 -7.92
N VAL A 97 5.68 -7.13 -6.73
CA VAL A 97 5.95 -7.84 -5.47
C VAL A 97 5.40 -9.26 -5.46
N PRO A 98 4.14 -9.53 -5.86
CA PRO A 98 3.61 -10.90 -5.95
C PRO A 98 4.36 -11.76 -6.94
N LYS A 99 4.80 -11.20 -8.09
CA LYS A 99 5.59 -11.94 -9.09
C LYS A 99 6.95 -12.35 -8.51
N LEU A 100 7.60 -11.44 -7.79
CA LEU A 100 8.86 -11.73 -7.10
C LEU A 100 8.65 -12.78 -6.01
N THR A 101 7.59 -12.68 -5.21
CA THR A 101 7.26 -13.70 -4.21
C THR A 101 7.03 -15.07 -4.84
N SER A 102 6.27 -15.15 -5.94
CA SER A 102 6.04 -16.40 -6.69
C SER A 102 7.35 -16.98 -7.23
N GLY A 103 8.19 -16.15 -7.84
CA GLY A 103 9.50 -16.58 -8.34
C GLY A 103 10.42 -17.08 -7.23
N CYS A 104 10.42 -16.43 -6.06
CA CYS A 104 11.15 -16.90 -4.88
C CYS A 104 10.62 -18.24 -4.38
N THR A 105 9.30 -18.45 -4.33
CA THR A 105 8.72 -19.73 -3.90
C THR A 105 9.05 -20.86 -4.88
N GLU A 106 8.95 -20.62 -6.20
CA GLU A 106 9.32 -21.59 -7.23
C GLU A 106 10.82 -21.93 -7.17
N PHE A 107 11.67 -20.92 -6.93
CA PHE A 107 13.10 -21.14 -6.76
C PHE A 107 13.40 -22.02 -5.55
N ILE A 108 12.76 -21.78 -4.41
CA ILE A 108 12.93 -22.59 -3.20
C ILE A 108 12.49 -24.04 -3.46
N GLU A 109 11.32 -24.25 -4.07
CA GLU A 109 10.81 -25.58 -4.40
C GLU A 109 11.77 -26.33 -5.36
N SER A 110 12.25 -25.65 -6.38
CA SER A 110 13.24 -26.21 -7.32
C SER A 110 14.55 -26.56 -6.63
N ALA A 111 15.04 -25.67 -5.76
CA ALA A 111 16.26 -25.89 -4.97
C ALA A 111 16.12 -27.10 -4.02
N GLU A 112 14.97 -27.24 -3.34
CA GLU A 112 14.68 -28.40 -2.50
C GLU A 112 14.66 -29.70 -3.30
N ASN A 113 14.03 -29.71 -4.48
CA ASN A 113 14.00 -30.88 -5.36
C ASN A 113 15.43 -31.29 -5.80
N ILE A 114 16.26 -30.31 -6.16
CA ILE A 114 17.67 -30.54 -6.50
C ILE A 114 18.44 -31.09 -5.29
N LEU A 115 18.21 -30.54 -4.09
CA LEU A 115 18.85 -31.02 -2.86
C LEU A 115 18.46 -32.46 -2.54
N VAL A 116 17.19 -32.84 -2.68
CA VAL A 116 16.72 -34.21 -2.48
C VAL A 116 17.39 -35.16 -3.49
N LYS A 117 17.40 -34.81 -4.77
CA LYS A 117 18.09 -35.60 -5.80
C LYS A 117 19.58 -35.74 -5.52
N ARG A 118 20.24 -34.66 -5.09
CA ARG A 118 21.66 -34.68 -4.71
C ARG A 118 21.92 -35.58 -3.51
N LYS A 119 21.07 -35.52 -2.47
CA LYS A 119 21.16 -36.38 -1.29
C LYS A 119 20.98 -37.85 -1.66
N MET A 120 20.02 -38.16 -2.53
CA MET A 120 19.81 -39.51 -3.05
C MET A 120 21.02 -40.01 -3.85
N ASN A 121 21.55 -39.19 -4.77
CA ASN A 121 22.75 -39.53 -5.53
C ASN A 121 23.99 -39.72 -4.64
N GLN A 122 24.14 -38.90 -3.59
CA GLN A 122 25.24 -39.05 -2.64
C GLN A 122 25.10 -40.33 -1.81
N ALA A 123 23.88 -40.69 -1.40
CA ALA A 123 23.62 -41.96 -0.74
C ALA A 123 23.89 -43.15 -1.66
N LEU A 124 23.50 -43.07 -2.94
CA LEU A 124 23.82 -44.09 -3.94
C LEU A 124 25.34 -44.23 -4.12
N LEU A 125 26.07 -43.12 -4.24
CA LEU A 125 27.52 -43.14 -4.37
C LEU A 125 28.21 -43.73 -3.13
N ALA A 126 27.76 -43.37 -1.92
CA ALA A 126 28.31 -43.89 -0.68
C ALA A 126 28.08 -45.41 -0.53
N ASN A 127 26.93 -45.90 -1.00
CA ASN A 127 26.59 -47.32 -0.96
C ASN A 127 26.97 -48.07 -2.25
N HIS A 128 27.61 -47.42 -3.22
CA HIS A 128 27.89 -48.05 -4.53
C HIS A 128 28.78 -49.29 -4.39
N SER A 129 29.78 -49.25 -3.51
CA SER A 129 30.65 -50.41 -3.29
C SER A 129 29.90 -51.60 -2.70
N THR A 130 29.05 -51.38 -1.69
CA THR A 130 28.27 -52.47 -1.08
C THR A 130 27.21 -53.04 -2.03
N LEU A 131 26.68 -52.20 -2.92
CA LEU A 131 25.74 -52.62 -3.97
C LEU A 131 26.44 -53.46 -5.05
N LEU A 132 27.69 -53.12 -5.38
CA LEU A 132 28.53 -53.90 -6.29
C LEU A 132 28.91 -55.24 -5.67
N ASP A 133 29.34 -55.24 -4.41
CA ASP A 133 29.65 -56.47 -3.66
C ASP A 133 28.43 -57.42 -3.65
N LEU A 134 27.22 -56.89 -3.41
CA LEU A 134 25.99 -57.69 -3.46
C LEU A 134 25.71 -58.30 -4.84
N LEU A 135 26.09 -57.60 -5.92
CA LEU A 135 25.93 -58.08 -7.28
C LEU A 135 26.95 -59.18 -7.66
N GLU A 136 28.12 -59.17 -7.04
CA GLU A 136 29.22 -60.11 -7.32
C GLU A 136 29.09 -61.43 -6.53
N ILE A 137 28.48 -61.41 -5.35
CA ILE A 137 28.31 -62.58 -4.47
C ILE A 137 27.67 -63.80 -5.17
N PRO A 138 26.58 -63.69 -5.95
CA PRO A 138 25.97 -64.85 -6.61
C PRO A 138 26.89 -65.53 -7.62
N GLN A 139 27.72 -64.75 -8.33
CA GLN A 139 28.67 -65.29 -9.32
C GLN A 139 29.84 -66.00 -8.63
N LEU A 140 30.34 -65.43 -7.53
CA LEU A 140 31.36 -66.06 -6.70
C LEU A 140 30.85 -67.34 -6.06
N MET A 141 29.61 -67.32 -5.53
CA MET A 141 28.95 -68.48 -4.94
C MET A 141 28.80 -69.63 -5.94
N ASP A 142 28.33 -69.36 -7.16
CA ASP A 142 28.21 -70.39 -8.21
C ASP A 142 29.59 -70.98 -8.59
N THR A 143 30.63 -70.16 -8.56
CA THR A 143 32.02 -70.60 -8.83
C THR A 143 32.56 -71.48 -7.69
N CYS A 144 32.36 -71.11 -6.42
CA CYS A 144 32.78 -71.88 -5.25
C CYS A 144 32.09 -73.25 -5.18
N VAL A 145 30.78 -73.31 -5.45
CA VAL A 145 30.01 -74.57 -5.49
C VAL A 145 30.49 -75.47 -6.63
N ARG A 146 30.76 -74.91 -7.82
CA ARG A 146 31.20 -75.66 -8.99
C ARG A 146 32.63 -76.19 -8.86
N ASN A 147 33.49 -75.51 -8.09
CA ASN A 147 34.85 -75.94 -7.78
C ASN A 147 34.94 -76.91 -6.58
N GLY A 148 33.83 -77.15 -5.86
CA GLY A 148 33.78 -78.06 -4.70
C GLY A 148 34.30 -77.44 -3.39
N ASN A 149 34.54 -76.12 -3.36
CA ASN A 149 34.99 -75.40 -2.18
C ASN A 149 33.77 -74.93 -1.35
N PHE A 150 33.17 -75.85 -0.61
CA PHE A 150 31.97 -75.58 0.18
C PHE A 150 32.21 -74.71 1.43
N ASP A 151 33.43 -74.69 1.95
CA ASP A 151 33.80 -73.90 3.13
C ASP A 151 33.74 -72.38 2.82
N GLU A 152 34.33 -71.98 1.69
CA GLU A 152 34.27 -70.60 1.18
C GLU A 152 32.84 -70.19 0.83
N ALA A 153 32.02 -71.11 0.30
CA ALA A 153 30.61 -70.86 0.03
C ALA A 153 29.80 -70.60 1.33
N LEU A 154 30.11 -71.29 2.42
CA LEU A 154 29.50 -71.04 3.73
C LEU A 154 29.89 -69.67 4.30
N ASP A 155 31.16 -69.27 4.13
CA ASP A 155 31.64 -67.95 4.57
C ASP A 155 30.95 -66.80 3.80
N LEU A 156 30.72 -66.97 2.49
CA LEU A 156 29.95 -66.03 1.67
C LEU A 156 28.48 -65.93 2.13
N GLU A 157 27.85 -67.03 2.54
CA GLU A 157 26.48 -67.03 3.09
C GLU A 157 26.40 -66.29 4.43
N ALA A 158 27.36 -66.54 5.32
CA ALA A 158 27.47 -65.83 6.60
C ALA A 158 27.69 -64.32 6.40
N PHE A 159 28.47 -63.93 5.38
CA PHE A 159 28.68 -62.52 5.02
C PHE A 159 27.38 -61.87 4.52
N VAL A 160 26.61 -62.52 3.64
CA VAL A 160 25.30 -62.02 3.17
C VAL A 160 24.31 -61.87 4.33
N SER A 161 24.25 -62.86 5.22
CA SER A 161 23.36 -62.86 6.39
C SER A 161 23.71 -61.73 7.36
N LYS A 162 25.01 -61.46 7.54
CA LYS A 162 25.50 -60.30 8.32
C LYS A 162 25.18 -58.96 7.64
N LEU A 163 25.27 -58.90 6.32
CA LEU A 163 24.95 -57.69 5.56
C LEU A 163 23.44 -57.39 5.59
N ALA A 164 22.60 -58.42 5.51
CA ALA A 164 21.15 -58.32 5.64
C ALA A 164 20.69 -57.88 7.04
N THR A 165 21.40 -58.26 8.09
CA THR A 165 21.11 -57.83 9.48
C THR A 165 21.60 -56.42 9.78
N MET A 166 22.64 -55.94 9.09
CA MET A 166 23.19 -54.59 9.22
C MET A 166 22.42 -53.53 8.42
N HIS A 167 21.70 -53.93 7.37
CA HIS A 167 20.83 -53.06 6.57
C HIS A 167 19.34 -53.44 6.70
N PRO A 168 18.71 -53.29 7.89
CA PRO A 168 17.27 -53.38 8.01
C PRO A 168 16.60 -52.13 7.38
N LYS A 169 15.43 -52.36 6.76
CA LYS A 169 14.62 -51.39 5.98
C LYS A 169 14.61 -49.94 6.48
#